data_AF-A0A943PSQ8-F1
#
_entry.id   AF-A0A943PSQ8-F1
#
_cell.length_a   1.000
_cell.length_b   1.000
_cell.length_c   1.000
_cell.angle_alpha   90.00
_cell.angle_beta   90.00
_cell.angle_gamma   90.00
#
_symmetry.space_group_name_H-M   'P 1'
#
loop_
_entity.id
_entity.type
_entity.pdbx_description
1 polymer ?
#
loop_
_entity_poly.entity_id
_entity_poly.type
_entity_poly.pdbx_seq_one_letter_code
_entity_poly.pdbx_strand_id
1 'polypeptide(L)'
;MVAILKLSPVVVLAILMISGFDALIAAPLATIVAALVAMWTEKKKFAFILDAAIANVREITIALFILMAAYAMAETFMSTGVGAAIINMALNLGITAKTVALVGAIVTSVLSIATGSSWGTFAACAPIFLWLNHIVGGSLPLTVGAIAGGACFGDNIGLISDTTIVSSGIQGVEVVRR
;
A
#
# COMPACT_ATOMS: atom_id res chain seq x y z
N MET A 1 19.30 -18.56 12.31
CA MET A 1 20.18 -17.37 12.44
C MET A 1 20.31 -16.60 11.13
N VAL A 2 20.70 -17.22 10.00
CA VAL A 2 20.89 -16.53 8.70
C VAL A 2 19.61 -15.87 8.17
N ALA A 3 18.43 -16.48 8.36
CA ALA A 3 17.15 -15.89 7.93
C ALA A 3 16.81 -14.55 8.63
N ILE A 4 17.15 -14.42 9.92
CA ILE A 4 16.95 -13.17 10.68
C ILE A 4 17.90 -12.09 10.16
N LEU A 5 19.11 -12.48 9.77
CA LEU A 5 20.13 -11.58 9.21
C LEU A 5 19.68 -10.97 7.88
N LYS A 6 18.94 -11.74 7.05
CA LYS A 6 18.33 -11.26 5.80
C LYS A 6 17.22 -10.22 6.00
N LEU A 7 16.59 -10.19 7.18
CA LEU A 7 15.59 -9.18 7.55
C LEU A 7 16.22 -7.88 8.10
N SER A 8 17.53 -7.88 8.36
CA SER A 8 18.22 -6.72 8.94
C SER A 8 18.06 -5.40 8.16
N PRO A 9 17.95 -5.37 6.81
CA PRO A 9 17.72 -4.11 6.09
C PRO A 9 16.38 -3.45 6.43
N VAL A 10 15.34 -4.26 6.66
CA VAL A 10 14.00 -3.78 7.05
C VAL A 10 14.04 -3.18 8.46
N VAL A 11 14.78 -3.83 9.37
CA VAL A 11 14.97 -3.34 10.74
C VAL A 11 15.76 -2.04 10.75
N VAL A 12 16.83 -1.95 9.95
CA VAL A 12 17.63 -0.73 9.80
C VAL A 12 16.78 0.41 9.25
N LEU A 13 15.97 0.16 8.22
CA LEU A 13 15.05 1.15 7.67
C LEU A 13 14.09 1.67 8.75
N ALA A 14 13.46 0.77 9.50
CA ALA A 14 12.52 1.13 10.57
C ALA A 14 13.20 1.96 11.67
N ILE A 15 14.39 1.56 12.13
CA ILE A 15 15.14 2.29 13.16
C ILE A 15 15.52 3.70 12.68
N LEU A 16 16.01 3.83 11.45
CA LEU A 16 16.38 5.13 10.87
C LEU A 16 15.16 6.06 10.79
N MET A 17 14.02 5.56 10.35
CA MET A 17 12.78 6.34 10.28
C MET A 17 12.24 6.73 11.66
N ILE A 18 12.27 5.81 12.64
CA ILE A 18 11.88 6.12 14.03
C ILE A 18 12.82 7.16 14.65
N SER A 19 14.09 7.14 14.26
CA SER A 19 15.11 8.12 14.70
C SER A 19 14.96 9.49 14.04
N GLY A 20 13.96 9.67 13.15
CA GLY A 20 13.66 10.93 12.50
C GLY A 20 14.39 11.17 11.19
N PHE A 21 15.11 10.19 10.63
CA PHE A 21 15.65 10.31 9.28
C PHE A 21 14.54 10.18 8.24
N ASP A 22 14.57 11.08 7.25
CA ASP A 22 13.67 11.00 6.10
C ASP A 22 13.89 9.69 5.32
N ALA A 23 12.81 9.16 4.74
CA ALA A 23 12.86 8.01 3.85
C ALA A 23 13.86 8.19 2.70
N LEU A 24 14.08 9.42 2.24
CA LEU A 24 15.05 9.75 1.19
C LEU A 24 16.50 9.40 1.59
N ILE A 25 16.82 9.45 2.87
CA ILE A 25 18.14 9.10 3.42
C ILE A 25 18.14 7.66 3.95
N ALA A 26 17.05 7.25 4.61
CA ALA A 26 16.94 5.95 5.25
C ALA A 26 16.89 4.79 4.24
N ALA A 27 16.19 4.96 3.10
CA ALA A 27 16.01 3.89 2.11
C ALA A 27 17.31 3.53 1.35
N PRO A 28 18.13 4.49 0.88
CA PRO A 28 19.43 4.16 0.29
C PRO A 28 20.37 3.46 1.29
N LEU A 29 20.41 3.92 2.54
CA LEU A 29 21.22 3.29 3.59
C LEU A 29 20.79 1.84 3.87
N ALA A 30 19.49 1.61 4.00
CA ALA A 30 18.94 0.27 4.16
C ALA A 30 19.25 -0.63 2.95
N THR A 31 19.22 -0.08 1.74
CA THR A 31 19.56 -0.80 0.51
C THR A 31 21.05 -1.20 0.46
N ILE A 32 21.94 -0.33 0.94
CA ILE A 32 23.38 -0.66 1.07
C ILE A 32 23.56 -1.82 2.06
N VAL A 33 22.86 -1.78 3.21
CA VAL A 33 22.88 -2.89 4.17
C VAL A 33 22.35 -4.18 3.54
N ALA A 34 21.27 -4.11 2.76
CA ALA A 34 20.74 -5.25 2.02
C ALA A 34 21.77 -5.85 1.06
N ALA A 35 22.50 -5.00 0.32
CA ALA A 35 23.54 -5.45 -0.59
C ALA A 35 24.70 -6.14 0.15
N LEU A 36 25.16 -5.57 1.26
CA LEU A 36 26.22 -6.15 2.09
C LEU A 36 25.82 -7.53 2.66
N VAL A 37 24.60 -7.62 3.20
CA VAL A 37 24.06 -8.87 3.73
C VAL A 37 23.91 -9.92 2.64
N ALA A 38 23.38 -9.56 1.48
CA ALA A 38 23.23 -10.48 0.36
C ALA A 38 24.58 -10.99 -0.16
N MET A 39 25.61 -10.13 -0.24
CA MET A 39 26.97 -10.54 -0.60
C MET A 39 27.57 -11.50 0.45
N TRP A 40 27.32 -11.28 1.73
CA TRP A 40 27.89 -12.11 2.79
C TRP A 40 27.18 -13.46 2.93
N THR A 41 25.84 -13.49 2.94
CA THR A 41 25.09 -14.73 3.19
C THR A 41 24.92 -15.59 1.94
N GLU A 42 24.69 -14.97 0.78
CA GLU A 42 24.36 -15.68 -0.48
C GLU A 42 25.54 -15.72 -1.46
N LYS A 43 26.67 -15.08 -1.14
CA LYS A 43 27.86 -14.97 -2.00
C LYS A 43 27.55 -14.49 -3.41
N LYS A 44 26.49 -13.68 -3.57
CA LYS A 44 26.09 -13.10 -4.86
C LYS A 44 27.04 -11.97 -5.23
N LYS A 45 27.35 -11.84 -6.52
CA LYS A 45 28.16 -10.74 -7.06
C LYS A 45 27.35 -9.45 -7.05
N PHE A 46 28.03 -8.31 -6.92
CA PHE A 46 27.40 -6.98 -6.97
C PHE A 46 26.55 -6.76 -8.23
N ALA A 47 27.00 -7.25 -9.39
CA ALA A 47 26.25 -7.17 -10.64
C ALA A 47 24.83 -7.78 -10.52
N PHE A 48 24.72 -8.95 -9.89
CA PHE A 48 23.41 -9.60 -9.69
C PHE A 48 22.51 -8.79 -8.75
N ILE A 49 23.08 -8.17 -7.72
CA ILE A 49 22.34 -7.32 -6.77
C ILE A 49 21.84 -6.05 -7.48
N LEU A 50 22.68 -5.45 -8.33
CA LEU A 50 22.31 -4.29 -9.13
C LEU A 50 21.18 -4.62 -10.11
N ASP A 51 21.29 -5.73 -10.84
CA ASP A 51 20.25 -6.18 -11.78
C ASP A 51 18.93 -6.43 -11.04
N ALA A 52 18.98 -7.08 -9.88
CA ALA A 52 17.80 -7.29 -9.03
C ALA A 52 17.21 -5.96 -8.54
N ALA A 53 18.03 -4.99 -8.14
CA ALA A 53 17.56 -3.68 -7.73
C ALA A 53 16.85 -2.94 -8.87
N ILE A 54 17.44 -2.93 -10.08
CA ILE A 54 16.84 -2.30 -11.26
C ILE A 54 15.52 -2.98 -11.64
N ALA A 55 15.44 -4.31 -11.58
CA ALA A 55 14.19 -5.03 -11.82
C ALA A 55 13.09 -4.61 -10.83
N ASN A 56 13.40 -4.48 -9.55
CA ASN A 56 12.45 -3.99 -8.54
C ASN A 56 12.01 -2.54 -8.78
N VAL A 57 12.92 -1.67 -9.23
CA VAL A 57 12.57 -0.28 -9.61
C VAL A 57 11.56 -0.28 -10.75
N ARG A 58 11.69 -1.17 -11.74
CA ARG A 58 10.73 -1.26 -12.85
C ARG A 58 9.33 -1.62 -12.35
N GLU A 59 9.21 -2.58 -11.44
CA GLU A 59 7.92 -2.97 -10.85
C GLU A 59 7.29 -1.82 -10.05
N ILE A 60 8.06 -1.14 -9.20
CA ILE A 60 7.52 -0.04 -8.38
C ILE A 60 7.13 1.19 -9.22
N THR A 61 7.71 1.36 -10.41
CA THR A 61 7.39 2.46 -11.31
C THR A 61 5.90 2.45 -11.71
N ILE A 62 5.31 1.27 -11.92
CA ILE A 62 3.88 1.15 -12.24
C ILE A 62 3.03 1.65 -11.06
N ALA A 63 3.38 1.24 -9.84
CA ALA A 63 2.69 1.70 -8.63
C ALA A 63 2.81 3.24 -8.46
N LEU A 64 3.96 3.83 -8.77
CA LEU A 64 4.14 5.30 -8.75
C LEU A 64 3.22 6.01 -9.75
N PHE A 65 3.04 5.46 -10.96
CA PHE A 65 2.09 6.04 -11.92
C PHE A 65 0.64 5.94 -11.46
N ILE A 66 0.25 4.82 -10.84
CA ILE A 66 -1.10 4.67 -10.25
C ILE A 66 -1.31 5.70 -9.14
N LEU A 67 -0.34 5.87 -8.25
CA LEU A 67 -0.40 6.88 -7.19
C LEU A 67 -0.49 8.30 -7.76
N MET A 68 0.32 8.65 -8.76
CA MET A 68 0.24 9.97 -9.42
C MET A 68 -1.14 10.22 -10.04
N ALA A 69 -1.70 9.24 -10.75
CA ALA A 69 -3.03 9.34 -11.32
C ALA A 69 -4.11 9.49 -10.23
N ALA A 70 -3.97 8.78 -9.11
CA ALA A 70 -4.88 8.89 -7.99
C ALA A 70 -4.83 10.26 -7.30
N TYR A 71 -3.64 10.86 -7.16
CA TYR A 71 -3.52 12.24 -6.66
C TYR A 71 -4.12 13.26 -7.63
N ALA A 72 -3.95 13.09 -8.94
CA ALA A 72 -4.62 13.94 -9.93
C ALA A 72 -6.16 13.79 -9.85
N MET A 73 -6.65 12.56 -9.70
CA MET A 73 -8.08 12.29 -9.47
C MET A 73 -8.57 12.95 -8.17
N ALA A 74 -7.80 12.90 -7.09
CA ALA A 74 -8.11 13.56 -5.83
C ALA A 74 -8.31 15.07 -5.99
N GLU A 75 -7.36 15.74 -6.65
CA GLU A 75 -7.44 17.19 -6.89
C GLU A 75 -8.65 17.56 -7.74
N THR A 76 -8.95 16.78 -8.79
CA THR A 76 -10.13 17.02 -9.62
C THR A 76 -11.43 16.81 -8.84
N PHE A 77 -11.52 15.83 -7.94
CA PHE A 77 -12.69 15.65 -7.08
C PHE A 77 -12.88 16.80 -6.09
N MET A 78 -11.79 17.37 -5.60
CA MET A 78 -11.82 18.56 -4.75
C MET A 78 -12.26 19.80 -5.54
N SER A 79 -11.75 19.99 -6.76
CA SER A 79 -12.07 21.16 -7.59
C SER A 79 -13.50 21.14 -8.16
N THR A 80 -14.04 19.95 -8.43
CA THR A 80 -15.39 19.75 -8.99
C THR A 80 -16.49 19.68 -7.94
N GLY A 81 -16.14 19.64 -6.65
CA GLY A 81 -17.11 19.50 -5.56
C GLY A 81 -17.66 18.08 -5.38
N VAL A 82 -17.21 17.09 -6.16
CA VAL A 82 -17.56 15.67 -6.00
C VAL A 82 -17.15 15.17 -4.61
N GLY A 83 -15.96 15.56 -4.14
CA GLY A 83 -15.50 15.25 -2.78
C GLY A 83 -16.46 15.80 -1.72
N ALA A 84 -16.89 17.05 -1.86
CA ALA A 84 -17.84 17.69 -0.95
C ALA A 84 -19.22 17.01 -0.99
N ALA A 85 -19.68 16.55 -2.15
CA ALA A 85 -20.94 15.81 -2.29
C ALA A 85 -20.89 14.45 -1.57
N ILE A 86 -19.80 13.69 -1.75
CA ILE A 86 -19.59 12.40 -1.07
C ILE A 86 -19.53 12.60 0.45
N ILE A 87 -18.86 13.66 0.91
CA ILE A 87 -18.80 13.98 2.34
C ILE A 87 -20.18 14.34 2.90
N ASN A 88 -20.96 15.18 2.21
CA ASN A 88 -22.31 15.52 2.66
C ASN A 88 -23.21 14.28 2.70
N MET A 89 -23.08 13.38 1.73
CA MET A 89 -23.77 12.10 1.76
C MET A 89 -23.33 11.24 2.96
N ALA A 90 -22.03 11.14 3.22
CA ALA A 90 -21.49 10.43 4.38
C ALA A 90 -22.01 10.98 5.72
N LEU A 91 -22.05 12.31 5.86
CA LEU A 91 -22.59 12.98 7.05
C LEU A 91 -24.10 12.73 7.21
N ASN A 92 -24.88 12.79 6.12
CA ASN A 92 -26.31 12.47 6.13
C ASN A 92 -26.60 11.01 6.47
N LEU A 93 -25.69 10.10 6.12
CA LEU A 93 -25.73 8.69 6.52
C LEU A 93 -25.33 8.45 7.98
N GLY A 94 -24.96 9.49 8.73
CA GLY A 94 -24.59 9.40 10.14
C GLY A 94 -23.16 8.93 10.37
N ILE A 95 -22.25 9.10 9.39
CA ILE A 95 -20.83 8.82 9.60
C ILE A 95 -20.25 9.87 10.56
N THR A 96 -19.60 9.39 11.62
CA THR A 96 -19.01 10.21 12.69
C THR A 96 -17.52 9.91 12.80
N ALA A 97 -16.81 10.69 13.62
CA ALA A 97 -15.41 10.43 13.99
C ALA A 97 -15.15 8.99 14.47
N LYS A 98 -16.13 8.34 15.09
CA LYS A 98 -16.01 6.97 15.61
C LYS A 98 -16.21 5.90 14.53
N THR A 99 -16.98 6.20 13.49
CA THR A 99 -17.38 5.20 12.48
C THR A 99 -16.61 5.32 11.17
N VAL A 100 -15.96 6.45 10.90
CA VAL A 100 -15.23 6.71 9.64
C VAL A 100 -14.18 5.63 9.32
N ALA A 101 -13.42 5.17 10.32
CA ALA A 101 -12.41 4.13 10.13
C ALA A 101 -13.05 2.77 9.78
N LEU A 102 -14.13 2.39 10.47
CA LEU A 102 -14.87 1.16 10.20
C LEU A 102 -15.45 1.16 8.79
N VAL A 103 -16.10 2.26 8.40
CA VAL A 103 -16.66 2.42 7.05
C VAL A 103 -15.55 2.37 6.00
N GLY A 104 -14.44 3.05 6.26
CA GLY A 104 -13.24 3.01 5.41
C GLY A 104 -12.74 1.59 5.18
N ALA A 105 -12.61 0.80 6.25
CA ALA A 105 -12.18 -0.59 6.15
C ALA A 105 -13.14 -1.45 5.31
N ILE A 106 -14.46 -1.32 5.53
CA ILE A 106 -15.45 -2.13 4.80
C ILE A 106 -15.49 -1.74 3.32
N VAL A 107 -15.54 -0.44 3.01
CA VAL A 107 -15.61 0.06 1.63
C VAL A 107 -14.37 -0.34 0.85
N THR A 108 -13.18 -0.16 1.43
CA THR A 108 -11.92 -0.56 0.78
C THR A 108 -11.79 -2.08 0.65
N SER A 109 -12.29 -2.86 1.60
CA SER A 109 -12.33 -4.32 1.48
C SER A 109 -13.17 -4.76 0.28
N VAL A 110 -14.40 -4.26 0.18
CA VAL A 110 -15.32 -4.63 -0.92
C VAL A 110 -14.77 -4.15 -2.27
N LEU A 111 -14.27 -2.92 -2.33
CA LEU A 111 -13.72 -2.36 -3.55
C LEU A 111 -12.46 -3.12 -4.00
N SER A 112 -11.60 -3.53 -3.08
CA SER A 112 -10.41 -4.31 -3.42
C SER A 112 -10.74 -5.73 -3.86
N ILE A 113 -11.78 -6.36 -3.30
CA ILE A 113 -12.29 -7.65 -3.82
C ILE A 113 -12.77 -7.49 -5.27
N ALA A 114 -13.51 -6.41 -5.55
CA ALA A 114 -14.08 -6.15 -6.88
C ALA A 114 -13.02 -5.75 -7.91
N THR A 115 -12.02 -4.97 -7.51
CA THR A 115 -10.99 -4.42 -8.40
C THR A 115 -9.80 -5.37 -8.53
N GLY A 116 -9.59 -6.27 -7.55
CA GLY A 116 -8.45 -7.19 -7.51
C GLY A 116 -7.10 -6.50 -7.29
N SER A 117 -7.09 -5.31 -6.68
CA SER A 117 -5.85 -4.55 -6.44
C SER A 117 -5.88 -3.80 -5.12
N SER A 118 -4.94 -4.13 -4.23
CA SER A 118 -4.72 -3.41 -2.97
C SER A 118 -4.26 -1.96 -3.18
N TRP A 119 -3.20 -1.75 -3.96
CA TRP A 119 -2.65 -0.41 -4.20
C TRP A 119 -3.60 0.52 -4.97
N GLY A 120 -4.32 0.00 -5.97
CA GLY A 120 -5.30 0.79 -6.71
C GLY A 120 -6.47 1.23 -5.82
N THR A 121 -6.96 0.32 -4.97
CA THR A 121 -8.05 0.61 -4.03
C THR A 121 -7.62 1.63 -2.98
N PHE A 122 -6.45 1.45 -2.37
CA PHE A 122 -5.92 2.41 -1.40
C PHE A 122 -5.74 3.80 -2.03
N ALA A 123 -5.15 3.86 -3.22
CA ALA A 123 -4.91 5.11 -3.93
C ALA A 123 -6.22 5.87 -4.25
N ALA A 124 -7.26 5.16 -4.71
CA ALA A 124 -8.56 5.76 -5.02
C ALA A 124 -9.33 6.22 -3.76
N CYS A 125 -9.27 5.43 -2.68
CA CYS A 125 -10.04 5.70 -1.47
C CYS A 125 -9.35 6.67 -0.50
N ALA A 126 -8.02 6.73 -0.47
CA ALA A 126 -7.27 7.54 0.49
C ALA A 126 -7.68 9.02 0.46
N PRO A 127 -7.73 9.72 -0.69
CA PRO A 127 -8.09 11.14 -0.69
C PRO A 127 -9.47 11.41 -0.09
N ILE A 128 -10.45 10.54 -0.37
CA ILE A 128 -11.83 10.67 0.08
C ILE A 128 -11.93 10.49 1.60
N PHE A 129 -11.36 9.40 2.12
CA PHE A 129 -11.44 9.08 3.55
C PHE A 129 -10.55 9.99 4.40
N LEU A 130 -9.41 10.43 3.89
CA LEU A 130 -8.54 11.40 4.56
C LEU A 130 -9.25 12.75 4.73
N TRP A 131 -9.91 13.22 3.67
CA TRP A 131 -10.72 14.43 3.72
C TRP A 131 -11.92 14.28 4.65
N LEU A 132 -12.66 13.18 4.54
CA LEU A 132 -13.79 12.91 5.42
C LEU A 132 -13.36 12.88 6.89
N ASN A 133 -12.23 12.22 7.20
CA ASN A 133 -11.66 12.17 8.54
C ASN A 133 -11.31 13.56 9.08
N HIS A 134 -10.74 14.43 8.24
CA HIS A 134 -10.43 15.80 8.60
C HIS A 134 -11.69 16.58 9.01
N ILE A 135 -12.81 16.39 8.29
CA ILE A 135 -14.07 17.10 8.55
C ILE A 135 -14.79 16.57 9.80
N VAL A 136 -14.84 15.25 9.98
CA VAL A 136 -15.51 14.66 11.16
C VAL A 136 -14.67 14.72 12.43
N GLY A 137 -13.40 15.11 12.34
CA GLY A 137 -12.47 15.15 13.48
C GLY A 137 -12.04 13.76 13.97
N GLY A 138 -11.90 12.80 13.05
CA GLY A 138 -11.48 11.43 13.36
C GLY A 138 -9.97 11.27 13.53
N SER A 139 -9.54 10.11 14.03
CA SER A 139 -8.12 9.78 14.14
C SER A 139 -7.53 9.47 12.76
N LEU A 140 -6.66 10.36 12.27
CA LEU A 140 -5.99 10.22 10.98
C LEU A 140 -5.19 8.91 10.88
N PRO A 141 -4.34 8.52 11.85
CA PRO A 141 -3.60 7.27 11.79
C PRO A 141 -4.52 6.04 11.75
N LEU A 142 -5.63 6.09 12.50
CA LEU A 142 -6.60 4.99 12.55
C LEU A 142 -7.31 4.83 11.21
N THR A 143 -7.75 5.94 10.61
CA THR A 143 -8.45 5.91 9.32
C THR A 143 -7.51 5.43 8.21
N VAL A 144 -6.27 5.92 8.17
CA VAL A 144 -5.24 5.44 7.20
C VAL A 144 -4.98 3.95 7.38
N GLY A 145 -4.77 3.49 8.62
CA GLY A 145 -4.57 2.08 8.91
C GLY A 145 -5.78 1.22 8.50
N ALA A 146 -7.00 1.72 8.72
CA ALA A 146 -8.22 1.01 8.38
C ALA A 146 -8.45 0.87 6.87
N ILE A 147 -8.23 1.94 6.09
CA ILE A 147 -8.37 1.88 4.61
C ILE A 147 -7.25 1.04 3.97
N ALA A 148 -6.02 1.11 4.49
CA ALA A 148 -4.91 0.29 4.02
C ALA A 148 -5.15 -1.18 4.35
N GLY A 149 -5.57 -1.47 5.59
CA GLY A 149 -5.91 -2.81 6.03
C GLY A 149 -7.08 -3.41 5.26
N GLY A 150 -8.13 -2.63 4.99
CA GLY A 150 -9.26 -3.07 4.18
C GLY A 150 -8.86 -3.35 2.72
N ALA A 151 -8.07 -2.47 2.10
CA ALA A 151 -7.55 -2.71 0.77
C ALA A 151 -6.70 -4.00 0.70
N CYS A 152 -5.78 -4.22 1.65
CA CYS A 152 -5.01 -5.46 1.71
C CYS A 152 -5.90 -6.68 1.98
N PHE A 153 -6.89 -6.57 2.86
CA PHE A 153 -7.82 -7.67 3.15
C PHE A 153 -8.57 -8.13 1.90
N GLY A 154 -9.12 -7.19 1.14
CA GLY A 154 -9.86 -7.52 -0.06
C GLY A 154 -8.99 -8.13 -1.16
N ASP A 155 -7.76 -7.65 -1.29
CA ASP A 155 -6.76 -8.19 -2.23
C ASP A 155 -6.42 -9.66 -1.94
N ASN A 156 -6.31 -10.06 -0.67
CA ASN A 156 -6.02 -11.44 -0.27
C ASN A 156 -7.17 -12.43 -0.54
N ILE A 157 -8.41 -11.95 -0.72
CA ILE A 157 -9.60 -12.79 -0.97
C ILE A 157 -10.07 -12.65 -2.43
N GLY A 158 -9.65 -11.59 -3.13
CA GLY A 158 -10.02 -11.34 -4.51
C GLY A 158 -9.49 -12.43 -5.44
N LEU A 159 -10.39 -13.13 -6.14
CA LEU A 159 -10.02 -14.19 -7.09
C LEU A 159 -9.19 -13.70 -8.27
N ILE A 160 -9.31 -12.41 -8.61
CA ILE A 160 -8.60 -11.79 -9.73
C ILE A 160 -7.31 -11.06 -9.25
N SER A 161 -7.06 -11.03 -7.94
CA SER A 161 -5.88 -10.33 -7.39
C SER A 161 -4.57 -11.00 -7.75
N ASP A 162 -3.54 -10.18 -8.03
CA ASP A 162 -2.16 -10.62 -8.23
C ASP A 162 -1.69 -11.54 -7.09
N THR A 163 -2.05 -11.24 -5.84
CA THR A 163 -1.69 -12.05 -4.67
C THR A 163 -2.28 -13.46 -4.78
N THR A 164 -3.56 -13.56 -5.14
CA THR A 164 -4.26 -14.84 -5.32
C THR A 164 -3.74 -15.62 -6.52
N ILE A 165 -3.53 -14.94 -7.65
CA ILE A 165 -3.02 -15.55 -8.89
C ILE A 165 -1.61 -16.10 -8.69
N VAL A 166 -0.71 -15.31 -8.10
CA VAL A 166 0.69 -15.72 -7.84
C VAL A 166 0.71 -16.86 -6.83
N SER A 167 -0.01 -16.74 -5.70
CA SER A 167 -0.04 -17.80 -4.68
C SER A 167 -0.56 -19.13 -5.25
N SER A 168 -1.63 -19.09 -6.05
CA SER A 168 -2.22 -20.28 -6.64
C SER A 168 -1.33 -20.86 -7.74
N GLY A 169 -0.69 -20.01 -8.55
CA GLY A 169 0.29 -20.43 -9.56
C GLY A 169 1.51 -21.14 -8.97
N ILE A 170 2.02 -20.67 -7.82
CA ILE A 170 3.12 -21.33 -7.11
C ILE A 170 2.70 -22.70 -6.57
N GLN A 171 1.43 -22.84 -6.16
CA GLN A 171 0.88 -24.10 -5.62
C GLN A 171 0.30 -25.04 -6.69
N GLY A 172 0.29 -24.65 -7.97
CA GLY A 172 -0.32 -25.43 -9.05
C GLY A 172 -1.84 -25.56 -8.94
N VAL A 173 -2.50 -24.63 -8.26
CA VAL A 173 -3.95 -24.59 -8.07
C VAL A 173 -4.56 -23.65 -9.11
N GLU A 174 -5.57 -24.13 -9.82
CA GLU A 174 -6.28 -23.36 -10.83
C GLU A 174 -7.30 -22.42 -10.16
N VAL A 175 -7.16 -21.11 -10.38
CA VAL A 175 -8.02 -20.08 -9.77
C VAL A 175 -9.36 -19.95 -10.48
N VAL A 176 -9.36 -20.14 -11.80
CA VAL A 176 -10.56 -20.10 -12.63
C VAL A 176 -10.53 -21.32 -13.53
N ARG A 177 -11.48 -22.24 -13.33
CA ARG A 177 -11.70 -23.36 -14.24
C ARG A 177 -12.35 -22.81 -15.51
N ARG A 178 -11.59 -22.74 -16.59
CA ARG A 178 -12.08 -22.27 -17.89
C ARG A 178 -12.68 -23.41 -18.70
#